data_AF-A0A495W2P0-F1
#
_entry.id   AF-A0A495W2P0-F1
#
_cell.length_a   1.000
_cell.length_b   1.000
_cell.length_c   1.000
_cell.angle_alpha   90.00
_cell.angle_beta   90.00
_cell.angle_gamma   90.00
#
_symmetry.space_group_name_H-M   'P 1'
#
loop_
_entity.id
_entity.type
_entity.pdbx_description
1 polymer ?
#
loop_
_entity_poly.entity_id
_entity_poly.type
_entity_poly.pdbx_seq_one_letter_code
_entity_poly.pdbx_strand_id
1 'polypeptide(L)'
;MKFNPMFSDLFQPELLGRVTKGDVPESFQSALAAGWEADPSGAWVLRLFSESYRGDRSSFTDLTGYEAAVNGRAIPDLDLAADHPARAEVLVRRAYSFAHCALFALNQTLGAPPGSAYISIGPTLYDEGLVTGSVTFCVQHNEEEPYLADISRVTLSGILVVDSDDCVSPLV
;
A
#
# COMPACT_ATOMS: atom_id res chain seq x y z
N MET A 1 -3.80 5.48 11.78
CA MET A 1 -2.97 6.04 10.67
C MET A 1 -1.76 6.83 11.19
N LYS A 2 -0.62 6.72 10.51
CA LYS A 2 0.63 7.45 10.80
C LYS A 2 1.22 8.02 9.51
N PHE A 3 1.82 9.21 9.52
CA PHE A 3 2.47 9.77 8.33
C PHE A 3 3.72 10.58 8.69
N ASN A 4 4.65 10.71 7.75
CA ASN A 4 5.85 11.55 7.93
C ASN A 4 5.59 13.01 7.50
N PRO A 5 6.45 13.99 7.85
CA PRO A 5 6.24 15.39 7.50
C PRO A 5 6.10 15.66 5.99
N MET A 6 6.89 14.96 5.17
CA MET A 6 6.82 15.12 3.72
C MET A 6 5.46 14.72 3.14
N PHE A 7 4.77 13.74 3.75
CA PHE A 7 3.41 13.39 3.32
C PHE A 7 2.45 14.56 3.50
N SER A 8 2.50 15.25 4.66
CA SER A 8 1.65 16.42 4.91
C SER A 8 2.00 17.63 4.04
N ASP A 9 3.25 17.73 3.58
CA ASP A 9 3.65 18.77 2.62
C ASP A 9 3.12 18.49 1.20
N LEU A 10 2.99 17.20 0.84
CA LEU A 10 2.48 16.76 -0.46
C LEU A 10 0.95 16.70 -0.52
N PHE A 11 0.29 16.40 0.61
CA PHE A 11 -1.15 16.14 0.67
C PHE A 11 -1.72 16.51 2.03
N GLN A 12 -2.85 17.21 2.04
CA GLN A 12 -3.58 17.55 3.27
C GLN A 12 -4.28 16.29 3.82
N PRO A 13 -3.86 15.73 4.97
CA PRO A 13 -4.37 14.46 5.48
C PRO A 13 -5.90 14.43 5.69
N GLU A 14 -6.52 15.58 5.94
CA GLU A 14 -7.96 15.74 6.11
C GLU A 14 -8.74 15.35 4.84
N LEU A 15 -8.10 15.44 3.67
CA LEU A 15 -8.71 15.05 2.39
C LEU A 15 -8.84 13.53 2.22
N LEU A 16 -8.19 12.72 3.08
CA LEU A 16 -8.40 11.26 3.09
C LEU A 16 -9.87 10.90 3.36
N GLY A 17 -10.58 11.70 4.18
CA GLY A 17 -12.00 11.50 4.45
C GLY A 17 -12.92 11.74 3.25
N ARG A 18 -12.37 12.21 2.11
CA ARG A 18 -13.08 12.38 0.83
C ARG A 18 -12.74 11.29 -0.18
N VAL A 19 -11.90 10.32 0.17
CA VAL A 19 -11.56 9.19 -0.70
C VAL A 19 -12.71 8.20 -0.68
N THR A 20 -13.05 7.70 -1.86
CA THR A 20 -14.18 6.80 -2.10
C THR A 20 -13.68 5.49 -2.70
N LYS A 21 -14.54 4.47 -2.75
CA LYS A 21 -14.23 3.24 -3.47
C LYS A 21 -14.02 3.49 -4.98
N GLY A 22 -14.62 4.54 -5.53
CA GLY A 22 -14.46 4.93 -6.93
C GLY A 22 -13.06 5.40 -7.30
N ASP A 23 -12.22 5.75 -6.31
CA ASP A 23 -10.83 6.14 -6.55
C ASP A 23 -9.91 4.93 -6.79
N VAL A 24 -10.38 3.69 -6.58
CA VAL A 24 -9.59 2.48 -6.81
C VAL A 24 -9.32 2.31 -8.31
N PRO A 25 -8.04 2.22 -8.73
CA PRO A 25 -7.69 1.94 -10.12
C PRO A 25 -8.32 0.65 -10.63
N GLU A 26 -8.82 0.65 -11.87
CA GLU A 26 -9.43 -0.52 -12.50
C GLU A 26 -8.52 -1.76 -12.44
N SER A 27 -7.22 -1.58 -12.69
CA SER A 27 -6.22 -2.66 -12.62
C SER A 27 -6.08 -3.30 -11.25
N PHE A 28 -6.51 -2.65 -10.17
CA PHE A 28 -6.48 -3.20 -8.81
C PHE A 28 -7.79 -3.86 -8.39
N GLN A 29 -8.89 -3.66 -9.11
CA GLN A 29 -10.17 -4.28 -8.77
C GLN A 29 -10.10 -5.81 -8.83
N SER A 30 -9.35 -6.36 -9.79
CA SER A 30 -9.15 -7.81 -9.90
C SER A 30 -8.36 -8.39 -8.72
N ALA A 31 -7.37 -7.64 -8.20
CA ALA A 31 -6.61 -8.06 -7.03
C ALA A 31 -7.50 -8.05 -5.77
N LEU A 32 -8.34 -7.03 -5.60
CA LEU A 32 -9.32 -6.97 -4.51
C LEU A 32 -10.35 -8.09 -4.59
N ALA A 33 -10.82 -8.42 -5.79
CA ALA A 33 -11.78 -9.50 -6.01
C ALA A 33 -11.18 -10.89 -5.74
N ALA A 34 -9.90 -11.10 -6.07
CA ALA A 34 -9.18 -12.33 -5.77
C ALA A 34 -8.92 -12.50 -4.26
N GLY A 35 -8.74 -11.38 -3.55
CA GLY A 35 -8.62 -11.35 -2.09
C GLY A 35 -7.27 -11.80 -1.55
N TRP A 36 -7.26 -12.00 -0.23
CA TRP A 36 -6.11 -12.44 0.55
C TRP A 36 -6.07 -13.96 0.68
N GLU A 37 -4.86 -14.50 0.76
CA GLU A 37 -4.62 -15.89 1.11
C GLU A 37 -3.37 -16.01 2.00
N ALA A 38 -3.40 -17.00 2.88
CA ALA A 38 -2.21 -17.48 3.56
C ALA A 38 -1.49 -18.48 2.65
N ASP A 39 -0.20 -18.25 2.43
CA ASP A 39 0.65 -19.18 1.70
C ASP A 39 1.15 -20.33 2.62
N PRO A 40 1.73 -21.41 2.07
CA PRO A 40 2.23 -22.53 2.88
C PRO A 40 3.34 -22.18 3.87
N SER A 41 4.00 -21.03 3.73
CA SER A 41 5.03 -20.54 4.66
C SER A 41 4.45 -19.72 5.82
N GLY A 42 3.14 -19.41 5.77
CA GLY A 42 2.44 -18.58 6.74
C GLY A 42 2.38 -17.09 6.37
N ALA A 43 2.91 -16.70 5.21
CA ALA A 43 2.82 -15.33 4.72
C ALA A 43 1.41 -15.03 4.20
N TRP A 44 0.95 -13.81 4.41
CA TRP A 44 -0.33 -13.32 3.90
C TRP A 44 -0.12 -12.45 2.67
N VAL A 45 -0.67 -12.92 1.56
CA VAL A 45 -0.45 -12.32 0.24
C VAL A 45 -1.76 -12.05 -0.47
N LEU A 46 -1.77 -11.01 -1.30
CA LEU A 46 -2.85 -10.83 -2.27
C LEU A 46 -2.70 -11.89 -3.35
N ARG A 47 -3.72 -12.74 -3.54
CA ARG A 47 -3.63 -13.95 -4.38
C ARG A 47 -3.12 -13.67 -5.80
N LEU A 48 -3.69 -12.67 -6.47
CA LEU A 48 -3.28 -12.30 -7.83
C LEU A 48 -1.83 -11.80 -7.88
N PHE A 49 -1.34 -11.21 -6.79
CA PHE A 49 0.03 -10.74 -6.69
C PHE A 49 1.01 -11.89 -6.45
N SER A 50 0.62 -12.88 -5.65
CA SER A 50 1.35 -14.15 -5.48
C SER A 50 1.47 -14.93 -6.81
N GLU A 51 0.37 -15.09 -7.55
CA GLU A 51 0.34 -15.80 -8.83
C GLU A 51 1.24 -15.16 -9.91
N SER A 52 1.46 -13.84 -9.83
CA SER A 52 2.34 -13.09 -10.74
C SER A 52 3.76 -12.92 -10.24
N TYR A 53 4.05 -13.28 -8.98
CA TYR A 53 5.39 -13.18 -8.42
C TYR A 53 6.33 -14.21 -9.05
N ARG A 54 7.59 -13.81 -9.27
CA ARG A 54 8.64 -14.63 -9.92
C ARG A 54 9.93 -14.70 -9.13
N GLY A 55 9.97 -14.10 -7.93
CA GLY A 55 11.11 -14.23 -7.03
C GLY A 55 11.08 -15.57 -6.28
N ASP A 56 12.16 -15.85 -5.56
CA ASP A 56 12.29 -17.08 -4.77
C ASP A 56 12.00 -16.80 -3.29
N ARG A 57 11.04 -17.53 -2.72
CA ARG A 57 10.71 -17.48 -1.28
C ARG A 57 11.93 -17.72 -0.41
N SER A 58 12.87 -18.56 -0.83
CA SER A 58 14.08 -18.89 -0.06
C SER A 58 15.07 -17.72 0.07
N SER A 59 14.89 -16.65 -0.71
CA SER A 59 15.72 -15.43 -0.65
C SER A 59 15.39 -14.52 0.53
N PHE A 60 14.33 -14.81 1.28
CA PHE A 60 13.86 -13.98 2.40
C PHE A 60 14.05 -14.69 3.73
N THR A 61 14.65 -13.96 4.68
CA THR A 61 14.92 -14.42 6.05
C THR A 61 13.69 -14.37 6.97
N ASP A 62 12.70 -13.57 6.60
CA ASP A 62 11.48 -13.29 7.37
C ASP A 62 10.25 -13.27 6.46
N LEU A 63 9.05 -13.32 7.06
CA LEU A 63 7.79 -13.27 6.33
C LEU A 63 7.47 -11.84 5.87
N THR A 64 7.78 -10.84 6.70
CA THR A 64 7.53 -9.42 6.41
C THR A 64 8.22 -8.96 5.13
N GLY A 65 9.49 -9.31 4.92
CA GLY A 65 10.24 -8.97 3.70
C GLY A 65 9.71 -9.70 2.47
N TYR A 66 9.28 -10.95 2.62
CA TYR A 66 8.64 -11.71 1.54
C TYR A 66 7.29 -11.10 1.15
N GLU A 67 6.44 -10.80 2.13
CA GLU A 67 5.15 -10.13 1.90
C GLU A 67 5.34 -8.77 1.25
N ALA A 68 6.31 -7.98 1.70
CA ALA A 68 6.62 -6.70 1.08
C ALA A 68 6.99 -6.86 -0.41
N ALA A 69 7.77 -7.88 -0.74
CA ALA A 69 8.16 -8.16 -2.13
C ALA A 69 7.00 -8.68 -2.99
N VAL A 70 6.14 -9.53 -2.44
CA VAL A 70 4.99 -10.09 -3.16
C VAL A 70 3.86 -9.07 -3.29
N ASN A 71 3.51 -8.38 -2.21
CA ASN A 71 2.35 -7.49 -2.13
C ASN A 71 2.62 -6.07 -2.63
N GLY A 72 3.89 -5.66 -2.73
CA GLY A 72 4.28 -4.32 -3.16
C GLY A 72 3.89 -4.02 -4.60
N ARG A 73 3.22 -2.89 -4.86
CA ARG A 73 2.82 -2.46 -6.22
C ARG A 73 2.99 -0.96 -6.43
N ALA A 74 3.39 -0.59 -7.64
CA ALA A 74 3.33 0.78 -8.12
C ALA A 74 1.87 1.20 -8.31
N ILE A 75 1.55 2.45 -7.97
CA ILE A 75 0.23 3.03 -8.20
C ILE A 75 0.11 3.39 -9.68
N PRO A 76 -0.92 2.91 -10.39
CA PRO A 76 -1.13 3.24 -11.79
C PRO A 76 -1.23 4.75 -12.00
N ASP A 77 -0.42 5.28 -12.90
CA ASP A 77 -0.27 6.72 -13.13
C ASP A 77 0.01 7.08 -14.60
N LEU A 78 -0.10 6.10 -15.51
CA LEU A 78 0.14 6.24 -16.94
C LEU A 78 -0.85 7.18 -17.64
N ASP A 79 -2.02 7.38 -17.04
CA ASP A 79 -3.06 8.30 -17.50
C ASP A 79 -2.87 9.73 -16.97
N LEU A 80 -1.89 9.96 -16.09
CA LEU A 80 -1.58 11.27 -15.52
C LEU A 80 -0.43 11.90 -16.28
N ALA A 81 -0.60 13.17 -16.69
CA ALA A 81 0.50 13.96 -17.22
C ALA A 81 1.56 14.23 -16.13
N ALA A 82 2.83 14.31 -16.53
CA ALA A 82 3.95 14.54 -15.60
C ALA A 82 3.83 15.88 -14.86
N ASP A 83 3.36 16.92 -15.56
CA ASP A 83 3.15 18.28 -15.06
C ASP A 83 1.75 18.51 -14.46
N HIS A 84 0.95 17.45 -14.27
CA HIS A 84 -0.40 17.60 -13.75
C HIS A 84 -0.35 18.17 -12.31
N PRO A 85 -0.95 19.34 -12.04
CA PRO A 85 -0.77 20.07 -10.77
C PRO A 85 -1.32 19.31 -9.55
N ALA A 86 -2.25 18.38 -9.76
CA ALA A 86 -2.79 17.50 -8.71
C ALA A 86 -2.29 16.05 -8.80
N ARG A 87 -1.16 15.77 -9.49
CA ARG A 87 -0.63 14.40 -9.67
C ARG A 87 -0.46 13.68 -8.34
N ALA A 88 0.19 14.32 -7.37
CA ALA A 88 0.43 13.75 -6.04
C ALA A 88 -0.90 13.43 -5.32
N GLU A 89 -1.88 14.34 -5.38
CA GLU A 89 -3.21 14.10 -4.81
C GLU A 89 -3.89 12.89 -5.45
N VAL A 90 -3.92 12.78 -6.77
CA VAL A 90 -4.54 11.62 -7.45
C VAL A 90 -3.86 10.31 -7.06
N LEU A 91 -2.52 10.31 -6.98
CA LEU A 91 -1.76 9.14 -6.52
C LEU A 91 -2.11 8.75 -5.09
N VAL A 92 -2.20 9.71 -4.16
CA VAL A 92 -2.61 9.45 -2.77
C VAL A 92 -4.01 8.86 -2.72
N ARG A 93 -4.98 9.42 -3.45
CA ARG A 93 -6.37 8.92 -3.48
C ARG A 93 -6.45 7.48 -4.00
N ARG A 94 -5.72 7.18 -5.09
CA ARG A 94 -5.63 5.81 -5.65
C ARG A 94 -4.98 4.83 -4.69
N ALA A 95 -3.86 5.23 -4.08
CA ALA A 95 -3.13 4.39 -3.14
C ALA A 95 -3.97 4.11 -1.89
N TYR A 96 -4.56 5.15 -1.30
CA TYR A 96 -5.37 5.05 -0.09
C TYR A 96 -6.64 4.24 -0.31
N SER A 97 -7.37 4.48 -1.40
CA SER A 97 -8.58 3.70 -1.70
C SER A 97 -8.27 2.22 -1.88
N PHE A 98 -7.22 1.87 -2.63
CA PHE A 98 -6.80 0.48 -2.78
C PHE A 98 -6.34 -0.13 -1.46
N ALA A 99 -5.49 0.58 -0.70
CA ALA A 99 -5.02 0.15 0.61
C ALA A 99 -6.17 -0.12 1.58
N HIS A 100 -7.10 0.83 1.68
CA HIS A 100 -8.26 0.71 2.54
C HIS A 100 -9.14 -0.47 2.13
N CYS A 101 -9.43 -0.65 0.84
CA CYS A 101 -10.25 -1.78 0.39
C CYS A 101 -9.56 -3.12 0.64
N ALA A 102 -8.25 -3.22 0.43
CA ALA A 102 -7.49 -4.42 0.68
C ALA A 102 -7.44 -4.76 2.18
N LEU A 103 -7.16 -3.78 3.05
CA LEU A 103 -7.15 -3.97 4.50
C LEU A 103 -8.54 -4.27 5.07
N PHE A 104 -9.59 -3.65 4.54
CA PHE A 104 -10.96 -4.01 4.88
C PHE A 104 -11.25 -5.47 4.52
N ALA A 105 -10.83 -5.94 3.32
CA ALA A 105 -10.98 -7.34 2.94
C ALA A 105 -10.14 -8.29 3.82
N LEU A 106 -8.96 -7.88 4.26
CA LEU A 106 -8.13 -8.62 5.22
C LEU A 106 -8.90 -8.84 6.53
N ASN A 107 -9.53 -7.78 7.08
CA ASN A 107 -10.36 -7.87 8.29
C ASN A 107 -11.55 -8.82 8.15
N GLN A 108 -12.06 -9.03 6.93
CA GLN A 108 -13.15 -9.98 6.67
C GLN A 108 -12.66 -11.42 6.47
N THR A 109 -11.34 -11.63 6.37
CA THR A 109 -10.76 -12.94 6.08
C THR A 109 -10.51 -13.72 7.37
N LEU A 110 -11.17 -14.87 7.51
CA LEU A 110 -11.08 -15.68 8.73
C LEU A 110 -9.64 -16.13 8.99
N GLY A 111 -9.12 -15.82 10.18
CA GLY A 111 -7.77 -16.21 10.59
C GLY A 111 -6.66 -15.28 10.10
N ALA A 112 -6.98 -14.20 9.38
CA ALA A 112 -6.02 -13.18 9.01
C ALA A 112 -5.51 -12.41 10.25
N PRO A 113 -4.19 -12.20 10.39
CA PRO A 113 -3.66 -11.27 11.37
C PRO A 113 -4.00 -9.82 10.98
N PRO A 114 -3.94 -8.87 11.93
CA PRO A 114 -3.92 -7.45 11.60
C PRO A 114 -2.77 -7.14 10.63
N GLY A 115 -2.94 -6.13 9.80
CA GLY A 115 -1.92 -5.75 8.83
C GLY A 115 -1.86 -4.26 8.57
N SER A 116 -0.81 -3.83 7.88
CA SER A 116 -0.58 -2.43 7.55
C SER A 116 -0.28 -2.28 6.07
N ALA A 117 -0.75 -1.18 5.50
CA ALA A 117 -0.37 -0.71 4.17
C ALA A 117 0.55 0.49 4.30
N TYR A 118 1.70 0.43 3.62
CA TYR A 118 2.71 1.48 3.55
C TYR A 118 2.61 2.14 2.18
N ILE A 119 2.03 3.33 2.14
CA ILE A 119 1.89 4.14 0.94
C ILE A 119 3.09 5.08 0.87
N SER A 120 3.78 5.10 -0.26
CA SER A 120 4.90 6.00 -0.53
C SER A 120 4.61 6.83 -1.76
N ILE A 121 4.67 8.15 -1.64
CA ILE A 121 4.50 9.11 -2.74
C ILE A 121 5.72 10.02 -2.76
N GLY A 122 6.39 10.15 -3.91
CA GLY A 122 7.59 10.97 -3.99
C GLY A 122 8.12 11.11 -5.41
N PRO A 123 9.13 11.97 -5.62
CA PRO A 123 9.80 12.10 -6.90
C PRO A 123 10.42 10.78 -7.37
N THR A 124 10.50 10.59 -8.69
CA THR A 124 11.29 9.51 -9.25
C THR A 124 12.78 9.77 -9.07
N LEU A 125 13.59 8.72 -9.06
CA LEU A 125 15.05 8.84 -8.90
C LEU A 125 15.73 9.61 -10.04
N TYR A 126 15.14 9.63 -11.24
CA TYR A 126 15.75 10.20 -12.44
C TYR A 126 15.16 11.56 -12.84
N ASP A 127 13.99 11.91 -12.30
CA ASP A 127 13.29 13.16 -12.56
C ASP A 127 12.56 13.60 -11.28
N GLU A 128 13.11 14.63 -10.64
CA GLU A 128 12.55 15.22 -9.42
C GLU A 128 11.23 15.96 -9.66
N GLY A 129 10.93 16.33 -10.91
CA GLY A 129 9.65 16.91 -11.31
C GLY A 129 8.55 15.88 -11.51
N LEU A 130 8.90 14.61 -11.67
CA LEU A 130 7.94 13.51 -11.84
C LEU A 130 7.69 12.81 -10.51
N VAL A 131 6.46 12.91 -9.99
CA VAL A 131 6.03 12.20 -8.77
C VAL A 131 5.43 10.84 -9.14
N THR A 132 5.78 9.79 -8.39
CA THR A 132 5.18 8.46 -8.50
C THR A 132 4.72 7.98 -7.13
N GLY A 133 4.04 6.83 -7.11
CA GLY A 133 3.52 6.24 -5.89
C GLY A 133 3.66 4.73 -5.85
N SER A 134 3.76 4.17 -4.65
CA SER A 134 3.67 2.73 -4.41
C SER A 134 2.89 2.43 -3.14
N VAL A 135 2.39 1.21 -3.04
CA VAL A 135 1.82 0.65 -1.81
C VAL A 135 2.44 -0.71 -1.54
N THR A 136 2.74 -0.98 -0.28
CA THR A 136 3.25 -2.27 0.20
C THR A 136 2.39 -2.73 1.37
N PHE A 137 2.04 -4.01 1.42
CA PHE A 137 1.25 -4.58 2.51
C PHE A 137 2.01 -5.66 3.24
N CYS A 138 1.90 -5.65 4.57
CA CYS A 138 2.44 -6.70 5.43
C CYS A 138 1.45 -6.95 6.56
N VAL A 139 1.27 -8.21 6.96
CA VAL A 139 0.57 -8.53 8.19
C VAL A 139 1.53 -8.54 9.37
N GLN A 140 0.98 -8.45 10.57
CA GLN A 140 1.78 -8.54 11.79
C GLN A 140 2.13 -10.00 12.07
N HIS A 141 3.43 -10.28 12.12
CA HIS A 141 3.97 -11.55 12.58
C HIS A 141 4.54 -11.39 13.98
N ASN A 142 4.35 -12.43 14.82
CA ASN A 142 4.98 -12.45 16.13
C ASN A 142 6.50 -12.45 15.95
N GLU A 143 7.21 -11.63 16.73
CA GLU A 143 8.68 -11.58 16.75
C GLU A 143 9.35 -10.99 15.49
N GLU A 144 8.59 -10.48 14.53
CA GLU A 144 9.13 -9.72 13.38
C GLU A 144 8.90 -8.22 13.55
N GLU A 145 9.87 -7.42 13.07
CA GLU A 145 9.73 -5.97 13.02
C GLU A 145 8.79 -5.55 11.89
N PRO A 146 8.03 -4.45 12.04
CA PRO A 146 7.25 -3.89 10.95
C PRO A 146 8.13 -3.53 9.74
N TYR A 147 7.57 -3.64 8.53
CA TYR A 147 8.30 -3.33 7.29
C TYR A 147 9.02 -1.97 7.30
N LEU A 148 8.36 -0.95 7.84
CA LEU A 148 8.97 0.34 8.19
C LEU A 148 8.75 0.65 9.67
N ALA A 149 9.75 0.35 10.51
CA ALA A 149 9.71 0.62 11.94
C ALA A 149 9.72 2.13 12.27
N ASP A 150 10.45 2.95 11.48
CA ASP A 150 10.53 4.40 11.68
C ASP A 150 10.37 5.17 10.36
N ILE A 151 9.15 5.62 10.11
CA ILE A 151 8.79 6.39 8.90
C ILE A 151 9.45 7.78 8.85
N SER A 152 9.94 8.31 9.97
CA SER A 152 10.62 9.61 10.01
C SER A 152 11.99 9.58 9.32
N ARG A 153 12.59 8.40 9.18
CA ARG A 153 13.87 8.19 8.47
C ARG A 153 13.73 8.25 6.95
N VAL A 154 12.51 8.15 6.42
CA VAL A 154 12.24 8.31 4.99
C VAL A 154 12.05 9.78 4.69
N THR A 155 13.00 10.37 3.98
CA THR A 155 13.06 11.82 3.70
C THR A 155 12.84 12.18 2.24
N LEU A 156 12.87 11.20 1.33
CA LEU A 156 12.72 11.41 -0.11
C LEU A 156 11.31 11.11 -0.63
N SER A 157 10.43 10.58 0.23
CA SER A 157 9.03 10.32 -0.09
C SER A 157 8.12 10.65 1.09
N GLY A 158 6.92 11.15 0.79
CA GLY A 158 5.81 11.16 1.73
C GLY A 158 5.35 9.74 2.02
N ILE A 159 5.34 9.35 3.29
CA ILE A 159 4.90 8.04 3.75
C ILE A 159 3.61 8.18 4.56
N LEU A 160 2.62 7.35 4.22
CA LEU A 160 1.41 7.12 4.99
C LEU A 160 1.31 5.64 5.33
N VAL A 161 1.10 5.32 6.60
CA VAL A 161 0.81 3.98 7.11
C VAL A 161 -0.66 3.93 7.50
N VAL A 162 -1.38 3.01 6.88
CA VAL A 162 -2.79 2.69 7.16
C VAL A 162 -2.82 1.33 7.83
N ASP A 163 -3.35 1.24 9.04
CA ASP A 163 -3.47 -0.02 9.76
C ASP A 163 -4.85 -0.63 9.49
N SER A 164 -4.98 -1.95 9.53
CA SER A 164 -6.26 -2.63 9.31
C SER A 164 -7.34 -2.18 10.29
N ASP A 165 -6.96 -1.75 11.49
CA ASP A 165 -7.86 -1.17 12.50
C ASP A 165 -8.51 0.15 12.05
N ASP A 166 -7.86 0.89 11.13
CA ASP A 166 -8.44 2.09 10.51
C ASP A 166 -9.49 1.72 9.43
N CYS A 167 -9.54 0.45 9.00
CA CYS A 167 -10.30 -0.03 7.85
C CYS A 167 -11.40 -1.03 8.25
N VAL A 168 -12.17 -0.73 9.29
CA VAL A 168 -13.25 -1.61 9.80
C VAL A 168 -14.60 -1.42 9.10
N SER A 169 -14.77 -0.33 8.34
CA SER A 169 -15.97 -0.05 7.54
C SER A 169 -15.59 0.16 6.08
N PRO A 170 -16.42 -0.25 5.10
CA PRO A 170 -16.08 -0.03 3.70
C PRO A 170 -16.07 1.47 3.37
N LEU A 171 -15.20 1.87 2.43
CA LEU A 171 -15.30 3.19 1.79
C LEU A 171 -16.66 3.32 1.08
N VAL A 172 -17.23 4.52 1.17
CA VAL A 172 -18.48 4.90 0.48
C VAL A 172 -18.25 5.02 -1.03
#